data_AF-A0A6N8G1R2-F1
#
_entry.id   AF-A0A6N8G1R2-F1
#
_cell.length_a   1.000
_cell.length_b   1.000
_cell.length_c   1.000
_cell.angle_alpha   90.00
_cell.angle_beta   90.00
_cell.angle_gamma   90.00
#
_symmetry.space_group_name_H-M   'P 1'
#
loop_
_entity.id
_entity.type
_entity.pdbx_description
1 polymer ?
#
loop_
_entity_poly.entity_id
_entity_poly.type
_entity_poly.pdbx_seq_one_letter_code
_entity_poly.pdbx_strand_id
1 'polypeptide(L)' 'MINKKGDRFSGVPENVWNFYVGGYQVCQKWLKDRKGRTLSDEDILHYQRIVVALQETIELMAKIDAAIPGFPIE' A
#
# COMPACT_ATOMS: atom_id res chain seq x y z
N MET A 1 1.55 -14.26 7.28
CA MET A 1 2.92 -14.73 7.55
C MET A 1 3.68 -14.77 6.24
N ILE A 2 4.87 -14.18 6.21
CA ILE A 2 5.71 -14.05 5.02
C ILE A 2 6.52 -15.32 4.83
N ASN A 3 7.06 -15.88 5.91
CA ASN A 3 7.88 -17.09 5.88
C ASN A 3 7.54 -18.07 7.03
N LYS A 4 8.25 -19.19 7.07
CA LYS A 4 8.07 -20.26 8.07
C LYS A 4 8.46 -19.84 9.50
N LYS A 5 9.22 -18.74 9.67
CA LYS A 5 9.58 -18.19 10.98
C LYS A 5 8.46 -17.38 11.61
N GLY A 6 7.41 -17.07 10.84
CA GLY A 6 6.24 -16.32 11.34
C GLY A 6 6.33 -14.81 11.14
N ASP A 7 7.34 -14.33 10.39
CA ASP A 7 7.52 -12.90 10.12
C ASP A 7 6.27 -12.30 9.45
N ARG A 8 5.88 -11.11 9.91
CA ARG A 8 4.68 -10.41 9.43
C ARG A 8 4.83 -8.91 9.65
N PHE A 9 4.21 -8.13 8.78
CA PHE A 9 3.93 -6.73 9.04
C PHE A 9 2.62 -6.59 9.80
N SER A 10 2.52 -5.56 10.62
CA SER A 10 1.33 -5.19 11.39
C SER A 10 1.19 -3.67 11.42
N GLY A 11 -0.02 -3.17 11.60
CA GLY A 11 -0.28 -1.72 11.66
C GLY A 11 -0.37 -1.03 10.30
N VAL A 12 -0.53 -1.79 9.20
CA VAL A 12 -0.89 -1.19 7.91
C VAL A 12 -2.37 -0.78 7.97
N PRO A 13 -2.72 0.49 7.74
CA PRO A 13 -4.12 0.94 7.72
C PRO A 13 -4.95 0.16 6.70
N GLU A 14 -6.23 -0.08 7.00
CA GLU A 14 -7.10 -0.92 6.17
C GLU A 14 -7.33 -0.33 4.77
N ASN A 15 -7.53 0.99 4.69
CA ASN A 15 -7.64 1.72 3.42
C ASN A 15 -6.39 1.53 2.54
N VAL A 16 -5.20 1.52 3.13
CA VAL A 16 -3.92 1.27 2.43
C VAL A 16 -3.80 -0.19 2.03
N TRP A 17 -4.12 -1.12 2.94
CA TRP A 17 -4.05 -2.56 2.70
C TRP A 17 -4.96 -3.01 1.55
N ASN A 18 -6.13 -2.39 1.43
CA ASN A 18 -7.14 -2.69 0.42
C ASN A 18 -7.03 -1.81 -0.84
N PHE A 19 -6.08 -0.86 -0.89
CA PHE A 19 -5.94 0.07 -2.01
C PHE A 19 -5.50 -0.63 -3.30
N TYR A 20 -6.19 -0.31 -4.40
CA TYR A 20 -5.91 -0.85 -5.72
C TYR A 20 -5.16 0.15 -6.61
N VAL A 21 -4.17 -0.35 -7.34
CA VAL A 21 -3.61 0.34 -8.51
C VAL A 21 -3.81 -0.58 -9.71
N GLY A 22 -4.67 -0.16 -10.63
CA GLY A 22 -5.19 -1.05 -11.67
C GLY A 22 -5.88 -2.27 -11.05
N GLY A 23 -5.51 -3.47 -11.49
CA GLY A 23 -6.09 -4.74 -10.98
C GLY A 23 -5.44 -5.30 -9.71
N TYR A 24 -4.52 -4.58 -9.06
CA TYR A 24 -3.71 -5.13 -7.96
C TYR A 24 -3.88 -4.38 -6.64
N GLN A 25 -4.11 -5.14 -5.56
CA GLN A 25 -3.89 -4.66 -4.20
C GLN A 25 -2.38 -4.67 -3.91
N VAL A 26 -1.77 -3.49 -3.95
CA VAL A 26 -0.30 -3.35 -4.03
C VAL A 26 0.39 -3.99 -2.82
N CYS A 27 -0.06 -3.68 -1.60
CA CYS A 27 0.49 -4.25 -0.37
C CYS A 27 0.36 -5.78 -0.32
N GLN A 28 -0.79 -6.32 -0.74
CA GLN A 28 -1.03 -7.76 -0.73
C GLN A 28 -0.19 -8.48 -1.78
N LYS A 29 -0.15 -7.95 -3.00
CA LYS A 29 0.63 -8.50 -4.10
C LYS A 29 2.12 -8.53 -3.76
N TRP A 30 2.67 -7.45 -3.21
CA TRP A 30 4.09 -7.38 -2.86
C TRP A 30 4.51 -8.48 -1.87
N LEU A 31 3.69 -8.72 -0.84
CA LEU A 31 3.92 -9.79 0.14
C LEU A 31 3.70 -11.19 -0.45
N LYS A 32 2.66 -11.35 -1.29
CA LYS A 32 2.36 -12.62 -1.96
C LYS A 32 3.52 -13.07 -2.85
N ASP A 33 4.10 -12.15 -3.61
CA ASP A 33 5.23 -12.43 -4.52
C ASP A 33 6.52 -12.83 -3.78
N ARG A 34 6.61 -12.51 -2.48
CA ARG A 34 7.76 -12.81 -1.62
C ARG A 34 7.48 -13.87 -0.56
N LYS A 35 6.31 -14.53 -0.62
CA LYS A 35 5.95 -15.61 0.31
C LYS A 35 7.00 -16.72 0.27
N GLY A 36 7.43 -17.17 1.45
CA GLY A 36 8.45 -18.20 1.62
C GLY A 36 9.89 -17.68 1.66
N ARG A 37 10.12 -16.39 1.38
CA ARG A 37 11.46 -15.77 1.42
C ARG A 37 11.74 -15.15 2.79
N THR A 38 13.01 -15.08 3.17
CA THR A 38 13.47 -14.18 4.24
C THR A 38 13.62 -12.78 3.63
N LEU A 39 13.02 -11.77 4.24
CA LEU A 39 13.19 -10.39 3.80
C LEU A 39 14.47 -9.81 4.39
N SER A 40 15.22 -9.07 3.57
CA SER A 40 16.32 -8.23 4.04
C SER A 40 15.80 -6.96 4.71
N ASP A 41 16.67 -6.23 5.41
CA ASP A 41 16.32 -4.92 5.97
C ASP A 41 15.90 -3.93 4.87
N GLU A 42 16.50 -4.04 3.68
CA GLU A 42 16.13 -3.24 2.52
C GLU A 42 14.73 -3.60 1.99
N ASP A 43 14.38 -4.89 1.92
CA ASP A 43 13.03 -5.33 1.57
C ASP A 43 11.99 -4.79 2.56
N ILE A 44 12.30 -4.83 3.85
CA ILE A 44 11.42 -4.33 4.93
C ILE A 44 11.21 -2.83 4.78
N LEU A 45 12.30 -2.07 4.63
CA LEU A 45 12.25 -0.63 4.43
C LEU A 45 11.49 -0.26 3.14
N HIS A 46 11.70 -1.01 2.06
CA HIS A 46 11.01 -0.81 0.80
C HIS A 46 9.50 -1.04 0.96
N TYR A 47 9.09 -2.08 1.66
CA TYR A 47 7.67 -2.32 1.94
C TYR A 47 7.04 -1.19 2.77
N GLN A 48 7.74 -0.68 3.79
CA GLN A 48 7.28 0.45 4.57
C GLN A 48 7.12 1.72 3.72
N ARG A 49 8.05 1.98 2.80
CA ARG A 49 7.94 3.10 1.85
C ARG A 49 6.74 2.96 0.92
N ILE A 50 6.43 1.74 0.46
CA ILE A 50 5.19 1.48 -0.31
C ILE A 50 3.96 1.86 0.51
N VAL A 51 3.88 1.41 1.77
CA VAL A 51 2.74 1.70 2.65
C VAL A 51 2.55 3.22 2.81
N VAL A 52 3.63 3.96 3.08
CA VAL A 52 3.58 5.43 3.22
C VAL A 52 3.16 6.08 1.89
N ALA A 53 3.76 5.69 0.76
CA ALA A 53 3.42 6.27 -0.53
C ALA A 53 1.94 6.08 -0.90
N LEU A 54 1.36 4.92 -0.57
CA LEU A 54 -0.06 4.67 -0.79
C LEU A 54 -0.96 5.51 0.13
N GLN A 55 -0.58 5.67 1.41
CA GLN A 55 -1.30 6.54 2.33
C GLN A 55 -1.34 7.99 1.82
N GLU A 56 -0.18 8.54 1.44
CA GLU A 56 -0.07 9.90 0.87
C GLU A 56 -0.88 10.04 -0.42
N THR A 57 -0.90 8.99 -1.26
CA THR A 57 -1.70 8.98 -2.49
C THR A 57 -3.20 9.08 -2.18
N ILE A 58 -3.70 8.28 -1.23
CA ILE A 58 -5.11 8.30 -0.82
C ILE A 58 -5.50 9.69 -0.31
N GLU A 59 -4.68 10.29 0.56
CA GLU A 59 -4.94 11.62 1.10
C GLU A 59 -4.91 12.70 0.03
N LEU A 60 -3.98 12.61 -0.92
CA LEU A 60 -3.89 13.56 -2.01
C LEU A 60 -5.09 13.47 -2.95
N MET A 61 -5.54 12.26 -3.29
CA MET A 61 -6.75 12.05 -4.09
C MET A 61 -7.97 12.69 -3.42
N ALA A 62 -8.15 12.45 -2.12
CA ALA A 62 -9.26 13.07 -1.37
C ALA A 62 -9.20 14.60 -1.36
N LYS A 63 -7.99 15.18 -1.27
CA LYS A 63 -7.80 16.64 -1.37
C LYS A 63 -8.15 17.18 -2.76
N ILE A 64 -7.83 16.43 -3.82
CA ILE A 64 -8.19 16.79 -5.19
C ILE A 64 -9.71 16.76 -5.37
N ASP A 65 -10.37 15.68 -4.92
CA ASP A 65 -11.82 15.53 -4.99
C ASP A 65 -12.55 16.64 -4.22
N ALA A 66 -12.02 17.07 -3.06
CA ALA A 66 -12.56 18.19 -2.30
C ALA A 66 -12.35 19.56 -2.98
N ALA A 67 -11.29 19.70 -3.78
CA ALA A 67 -10.96 20.94 -4.47
C ALA A 67 -11.73 21.12 -5.79
N ILE A 68 -12.25 20.04 -6.38
CA ILE A 68 -12.95 20.05 -7.67
C ILE A 68 -14.44 19.74 -7.42
N PRO A 69 -15.34 20.74 -7.55
CA PRO A 69 -16.76 20.58 -7.21
C PRO A 69 -17.54 19.64 -8.13
N GLY A 70 -16.98 19.30 -9.29
CA GLY A 70 -17.59 18.42 -10.28
C GLY A 70 -16.89 18.53 -11.63
N PHE A 71 -17.25 17.65 -12.54
CA PHE A 71 -16.87 17.76 -13.95
C PHE A 71 -18.15 17.90 -14.80
N PRO A 72 -18.20 18.81 -15.79
CA PRO A 72 -17.14 19.75 -16.16
C PRO A 72 -16.88 20.79 -15.05
N ILE A 73 -15.65 21.32 -15.01
CA ILE A 73 -15.28 22.42 -14.11
C ILE A 73 -15.92 23.69 -14.69
N GLU A 74 -16.79 24.35 -13.90
CA GLU A 74 -17.36 25.67 -14.21
C GLU A 74 -16.48 26.81 -13.71
#